data_AF-Q078Y9-F1
#
_entry.id   AF-Q078Y9-F1
#
_cell.length_a   1.000
_cell.length_b   1.000
_cell.length_c   1.000
_cell.angle_alpha   90.00
_cell.angle_beta   90.00
_cell.angle_gamma   90.00
#
_symmetry.space_group_name_H-M   'P 1'
#
loop_
_entity.id
_entity.type
_entity.pdbx_description
1 polymer ?
#
loop_
_entity_poly.entity_id
_entity_poly.type
_entity_poly.pdbx_seq_one_letter_code
_entity_poly.pdbx_strand_id
1 'polypeptide(L)'
;KLRKFARCIGLLFQVVDDILDVTKSSQQLGKTAGKDLVADKVTYPKLIGIEKSREFAEELNKEAQAQLAGFDQEKAAPLIALANYIAYREN
;
A
#
# COMPACT_ATOMS: atom_id res chain seq x y z
N LYS A 1 12.45 -3.41 -15.22
CA LYS A 1 12.53 -3.44 -13.75
C LYS A 1 11.82 -2.25 -13.10
N LEU A 2 12.27 -1.00 -13.28
CA LEU A 2 11.63 0.17 -12.62
C LEU A 2 10.14 0.38 -12.94
N ARG A 3 9.69 0.12 -14.18
CA ARG A 3 8.25 0.17 -14.52
C ARG A 3 7.42 -0.85 -13.72
N LYS A 4 7.98 -2.03 -13.45
CA LYS A 4 7.30 -3.08 -12.67
C LYS A 4 7.30 -2.72 -11.19
N PHE A 5 8.43 -2.21 -10.66
CA PHE A 5 8.50 -1.60 -9.32
C PHE A 5 7.40 -0.55 -9.13
N ALA A 6 7.30 0.43 -10.04
CA ALA A 6 6.30 1.49 -9.98
C ALA A 6 4.85 0.97 -9.95
N ARG A 7 4.56 -0.09 -10.71
CA ARG A 7 3.24 -0.74 -10.69
C ARG A 7 2.95 -1.41 -9.34
N CYS A 8 3.92 -2.12 -8.78
CA CYS A 8 3.77 -2.76 -7.47
C CYS A 8 3.53 -1.72 -6.36
N ILE A 9 4.33 -0.65 -6.29
CA ILE A 9 4.16 0.38 -5.25
C ILE A 9 2.87 1.20 -5.44
N GLY A 10 2.43 1.43 -6.68
CA GLY A 10 1.17 2.13 -6.96
C GLY A 10 -0.03 1.32 -6.51
N LEU A 11 -0.01 0.00 -6.75
CA LEU A 11 -1.05 -0.90 -6.25
C LEU A 11 -1.00 -1.03 -4.72
N LEU A 12 0.20 -1.18 -4.15
CA LEU A 12 0.42 -1.20 -2.71
C LEU A 12 -0.17 0.04 -2.03
N PHE A 13 0.07 1.22 -2.60
CA PHE A 13 -0.46 2.48 -2.08
C PHE A 13 -2.00 2.46 -2.00
N GLN A 14 -2.67 1.96 -3.04
CA GLN A 14 -4.13 1.86 -3.04
C GLN A 14 -4.65 0.87 -2.00
N VAL A 15 -4.04 -0.32 -1.91
CA VAL A 15 -4.44 -1.34 -0.91
C VAL A 15 -4.28 -0.79 0.51
N VAL A 16 -3.17 -0.10 0.80
CA VAL A 16 -2.95 0.51 2.11
C VAL A 16 -3.92 1.66 2.37
N ASP A 17 -4.22 2.51 1.37
CA ASP A 17 -5.22 3.59 1.54
C ASP A 17 -6.62 3.02 1.85
N ASP A 18 -7.04 1.95 1.15
CA ASP A 18 -8.30 1.26 1.41
C ASP A 18 -8.33 0.66 2.84
N ILE A 19 -7.22 0.05 3.30
CA ILE A 19 -7.07 -0.47 4.66
C ILE A 19 -7.20 0.65 5.69
N LEU A 20 -6.55 1.79 5.44
CA LEU A 20 -6.57 2.94 6.33
C LEU A 20 -7.97 3.56 6.41
N ASP A 21 -8.68 3.69 5.27
CA ASP A 21 -10.04 4.26 5.23
C ASP A 21 -11.05 3.47 6.06
N VAL A 22 -10.86 2.15 6.21
CA VAL A 22 -11.74 1.28 7.01
C VAL A 22 -11.29 1.08 8.46
N THR A 23 -10.02 1.34 8.79
CA THR A 23 -9.47 1.06 10.13
C THR A 23 -9.19 2.29 10.98
N LYS A 24 -8.96 3.45 10.36
CA LYS A 24 -8.60 4.69 11.06
C LYS A 24 -9.78 5.65 11.13
N SER A 25 -9.82 6.46 12.18
CA SER A 25 -10.83 7.51 12.29
C SER A 25 -10.50 8.69 11.36
N SER A 26 -11.52 9.49 11.01
CA SER A 26 -11.34 10.69 10.18
C SER A 26 -10.28 11.66 10.73
N GLN A 27 -10.16 11.70 12.06
CA GLN A 27 -9.21 12.56 12.77
C GLN A 27 -7.76 12.08 12.59
N GLN A 28 -7.54 10.77 12.48
CA GLN A 28 -6.22 10.18 12.28
C GLN A 28 -5.74 10.29 10.81
N LEU A 29 -6.67 10.26 9.86
CA LEU A 29 -6.35 10.37 8.42
C LEU A 29 -6.30 11.81 7.90
N GLY A 30 -6.77 12.79 8.67
CA GLY A 30 -6.92 14.18 8.19
C GLY A 30 -7.95 14.36 7.06
N LYS A 31 -8.74 13.32 6.75
CA LYS A 31 -9.84 13.27 5.78
C LYS A 31 -11.02 12.51 6.38
N THR A 32 -12.23 12.64 5.83
CA THR A 32 -13.37 11.83 6.28
C THR A 32 -13.10 10.34 6.01
N ALA A 33 -12.98 9.54 7.07
CA ALA A 33 -12.83 8.09 7.02
C ALA A 33 -14.17 7.41 6.69
N GLY A 34 -14.11 6.20 6.14
CA GLY A 34 -15.29 5.41 5.78
C GLY A 34 -16.10 6.00 4.63
N LYS A 35 -15.53 6.94 3.86
CA LYS A 35 -16.17 7.47 2.65
C LYS A 35 -16.47 6.36 1.65
N ASP A 36 -15.61 5.36 1.58
CA ASP A 36 -15.76 4.27 0.62
C ASP A 36 -16.90 3.31 1.01
N LEU A 37 -17.18 3.14 2.31
CA LEU A 37 -18.34 2.38 2.79
C LEU A 37 -19.66 3.10 2.47
N VAL A 38 -19.68 4.44 2.63
CA VAL A 38 -20.86 5.26 2.32
C VAL A 38 -21.12 5.36 0.81
N ALA A 39 -20.07 5.30 -0.01
CA ALA A 39 -20.16 5.38 -1.47
C ALA A 39 -20.39 4.04 -2.18
N ASP A 40 -20.63 2.94 -1.44
CA ASP A 40 -20.69 1.56 -1.94
C ASP A 40 -19.50 1.16 -2.83
N LYS A 41 -18.35 1.83 -2.66
CA LYS A 41 -17.18 1.60 -3.48
C LYS A 41 -16.63 0.20 -3.21
N VAL A 42 -16.15 -0.45 -4.27
CA VAL A 42 -15.48 -1.73 -4.17
C VAL A 42 -14.03 -1.50 -3.76
N THR A 43 -13.69 -1.85 -2.52
CA THR A 43 -12.33 -1.74 -1.95
C THR A 43 -11.75 -3.12 -1.65
N TYR A 44 -10.43 -3.19 -1.44
CA TYR A 44 -9.76 -4.46 -1.11
C TYR A 44 -10.31 -5.11 0.18
N PRO A 45 -10.41 -4.40 1.32
CA PRO A 45 -10.98 -4.99 2.54
C PRO A 45 -12.42 -5.49 2.35
N LYS A 46 -13.23 -4.83 1.51
CA LYS A 46 -14.60 -5.27 1.19
C LYS A 46 -14.63 -6.55 0.35
N LEU A 47 -13.69 -6.71 -0.59
CA LEU A 47 -13.64 -7.87 -1.50
C LEU A 47 -13.03 -9.11 -0.85
N ILE A 48 -11.91 -8.96 -0.14
CA ILE A 48 -11.10 -10.09 0.32
C ILE A 48 -10.94 -10.16 1.84
N GLY A 49 -11.44 -9.17 2.58
CA GLY A 49 -11.26 -9.05 4.03
C GLY A 49 -10.00 -8.27 4.41
N ILE A 50 -9.98 -7.73 5.63
CA ILE A 50 -8.92 -6.83 6.09
C ILE A 50 -7.59 -7.56 6.28
N GLU A 51 -7.62 -8.79 6.80
CA GLU A 51 -6.44 -9.63 7.01
C GLU A 51 -5.77 -9.97 5.68
N LYS A 52 -6.55 -10.47 4.70
CA LYS A 52 -6.02 -10.78 3.37
C LYS A 52 -5.54 -9.54 2.62
N SER A 53 -6.15 -8.37 2.87
CA SER A 53 -5.68 -7.11 2.29
C SER A 53 -4.30 -6.73 2.84
N ARG A 54 -4.04 -6.96 4.13
CA ARG A 54 -2.71 -6.75 4.74
C ARG A 54 -1.68 -7.74 4.20
N GLU A 55 -2.04 -9.02 4.08
CA GLU A 55 -1.18 -10.03 3.46
C GLU A 55 -0.83 -9.65 2.01
N PHE A 56 -1.82 -9.17 1.25
CA PHE A 56 -1.59 -8.73 -0.12
C PHE A 56 -0.70 -7.48 -0.21
N ALA A 57 -0.83 -6.53 0.72
CA ALA A 57 0.09 -5.39 0.82
C ALA A 57 1.53 -5.85 1.08
N GLU A 58 1.74 -6.82 1.97
CA GLU A 58 3.05 -7.41 2.24
C GLU A 58 3.65 -8.10 1.00
N GLU A 59 2.84 -8.84 0.25
CA GLU A 59 3.26 -9.47 -1.00
C GLU A 59 3.69 -8.43 -2.04
N LEU A 60 2.93 -7.34 -2.20
CA LEU A 60 3.26 -6.26 -3.12
C LEU A 60 4.55 -5.52 -2.73
N ASN A 61 4.77 -5.31 -1.43
CA ASN A 61 6.02 -4.71 -0.93
C ASN A 61 7.22 -5.61 -1.25
N LYS A 62 7.11 -6.92 -0.99
CA LYS A 62 8.15 -7.90 -1.33
C LYS A 62 8.41 -7.97 -2.83
N GLU A 63 7.36 -7.97 -3.66
CA GLU A 63 7.52 -7.98 -5.12
C GLU A 63 8.19 -6.69 -5.61
N ALA A 64 7.81 -5.52 -5.08
CA ALA A 64 8.44 -4.25 -5.40
C ALA A 64 9.94 -4.28 -5.09
N GLN A 65 10.34 -4.69 -3.89
CA GLN A 65 11.74 -4.79 -3.50
C GLN A 65 12.51 -5.80 -4.37
N ALA A 66 11.90 -6.93 -4.74
CA ALA A 66 12.50 -7.88 -5.66
C ALA A 66 12.76 -7.28 -7.06
N GLN A 67 11.97 -6.30 -7.52
CA GLN A 67 12.24 -5.60 -8.78
C GLN A 67 13.51 -4.73 -8.75
N LEU A 68 13.99 -4.38 -7.55
CA LEU A 68 15.22 -3.63 -7.35
C LEU A 68 16.45 -4.54 -7.20
N ALA A 69 16.27 -5.86 -7.24
CA ALA A 69 17.40 -6.81 -7.25
C ALA A 69 18.30 -6.58 -8.47
N GLY A 70 19.60 -6.50 -8.23
CA GLY A 70 20.63 -6.26 -9.24
C GLY A 70 20.85 -4.79 -9.61
N PHE A 71 20.19 -3.85 -8.92
CA PHE A 71 20.66 -2.46 -8.87
C PHE A 71 21.71 -2.32 -7.77
N ASP A 72 22.50 -1.25 -7.87
CA ASP A 72 23.39 -0.83 -6.79
C ASP A 72 22.59 -0.57 -5.51
N GLN A 73 23.07 -1.11 -4.38
CA GLN A 73 22.33 -1.10 -3.12
C GLN A 73 22.16 0.31 -2.56
N GLU A 74 23.19 1.15 -2.63
CA GLU A 74 23.13 2.53 -2.13
C GLU A 74 22.14 3.36 -2.96
N LYS A 75 22.14 3.18 -4.28
CA LYS A 75 21.20 3.86 -5.19
C LYS A 75 19.76 3.34 -5.06
N ALA A 76 19.57 2.07 -4.72
CA ALA A 76 18.25 1.47 -4.54
C ALA A 76 17.64 1.76 -3.15
N ALA A 77 18.46 2.07 -2.15
CA ALA A 77 18.03 2.27 -0.77
C ALA A 77 16.86 3.26 -0.61
N PRO A 78 16.83 4.44 -1.28
CA PRO A 78 15.69 5.36 -1.19
C PRO A 78 14.38 4.77 -1.70
N LEU A 79 14.44 3.93 -2.75
CA LEU A 79 13.24 3.29 -3.33
C LEU A 79 12.72 2.15 -2.44
N ILE A 80 13.64 1.42 -1.78
CA ILE A 80 13.28 0.42 -0.76
C ILE A 80 12.62 1.11 0.43
N ALA A 81 13.22 2.20 0.93
CA ALA A 81 12.66 2.99 2.01
C ALA A 81 11.27 3.54 1.66
N LEU A 82 11.07 4.01 0.43
CA LEU A 82 9.77 4.48 -0.05
C LEU A 82 8.73 3.35 -0.10
N ALA A 83 9.09 2.16 -0.60
CA ALA A 83 8.17 1.03 -0.63
C ALA A 83 7.73 0.61 0.79
N ASN A 84 8.68 0.54 1.73
CA ASN A 84 8.38 0.27 3.13
C ASN A 84 7.54 1.38 3.77
N TYR A 85 7.85 2.65 3.50
CA TYR A 85 7.04 3.76 3.98
C TYR A 85 5.59 3.64 3.52
N ILE A 86 5.35 3.33 2.25
CA ILE A 86 3.99 3.13 1.74
C ILE A 86 3.30 1.94 2.43
N ALA A 87 4.00 0.83 2.64
CA ALA A 87 3.44 -0.38 3.28
C ALA A 87 3.00 -0.15 4.73
N TYR A 88 3.76 0.68 5.47
CA TYR A 88 3.63 0.81 6.92
C TYR A 88 3.18 2.19 7.41
N ARG A 89 2.79 3.09 6.49
CA ARG A 89 2.27 4.41 6.88
C ARG A 89 1.00 4.27 7.71
N GLU A 90 0.84 5.18 8.67
CA GLU A 90 -0.34 5.20 9.55
C GLU A 90 -1.38 6.24 9.14
N ASN A 91 -1.08 7.05 8.12
CA ASN A 91 -1.92 8.11 7.56
C ASN A 91 -1.68 8.32 6.06
#